data_AF-A0YAZ4-F1
#
_entry.id   AF-A0YAZ4-F1
#
_cell.length_a   1.000
_cell.length_b   1.000
_cell.length_c   1.000
_cell.angle_alpha   90.00
_cell.angle_beta   90.00
_cell.angle_gamma   90.00
#
_symmetry.space_group_name_H-M   'P 1'
#
loop_
_entity.id
_entity.type
_entity.pdbx_description
1 polymer ?
#
loop_
_entity_poly.entity_id
_entity_poly.type
_entity_poly.pdbx_seq_one_letter_code
_entity_poly.pdbx_strand_id
1 'polypeptide(L)'
;MTKKTTPDNFFAVFAVLIIIATSLSLLFLANTNEDPIGSFIRTIDNASYDCEEEIVSRYGNKLMSKSFDNLSSRYQPRDREYWIYYRISVSESATEYPKIDDYLVKCTIGEHLGDISDFRIID
;
A
#
# COMPACT_ATOMS: atom_id res chain seq x y z
N MET A 1 58.13 -20.60 37.19
CA MET A 1 58.01 -19.74 36.00
C MET A 1 56.54 -19.50 35.71
N THR A 2 56.00 -18.34 36.09
CA THR A 2 54.62 -17.93 35.77
C THR A 2 54.66 -17.00 34.56
N LYS A 3 54.09 -17.44 33.44
CA LYS A 3 54.02 -16.68 32.19
C LYS A 3 53.01 -15.55 32.38
N LYS A 4 53.48 -14.29 32.51
CA LYS A 4 52.63 -13.10 32.44
C LYS A 4 52.03 -13.03 31.04
N THR A 5 50.77 -13.41 30.91
CA THR A 5 49.98 -13.15 29.70
C THR A 5 49.81 -11.63 29.60
N THR A 6 50.41 -11.05 28.57
CA THR A 6 50.46 -9.61 28.30
C THR A 6 49.05 -9.05 28.07
N PRO A 7 48.72 -7.86 28.62
CA PRO A 7 47.41 -7.22 28.47
C PRO A 7 47.13 -6.72 27.04
N ASP A 8 48.16 -6.62 26.19
CA ASP A 8 48.05 -6.03 24.84
C ASP A 8 47.11 -6.81 23.91
N ASN A 9 47.07 -8.14 24.06
CA ASN A 9 46.19 -8.98 23.24
C ASN A 9 44.72 -8.88 23.68
N PHE A 10 44.46 -8.57 24.95
CA PHE A 10 43.10 -8.43 25.46
C PHE A 10 42.44 -7.18 24.88
N PHE A 11 43.15 -6.05 24.86
CA PHE A 11 42.64 -4.81 24.28
C PHE A 11 42.43 -4.90 22.77
N ALA A 12 43.33 -5.60 22.05
CA ALA A 12 43.18 -5.83 20.61
C ALA A 12 41.94 -6.69 20.29
N VAL A 13 41.73 -7.79 21.02
CA VAL A 13 40.55 -8.66 20.84
C VAL A 13 39.26 -7.91 21.18
N PHE A 14 39.28 -7.12 22.26
CA PHE A 14 38.13 -6.32 22.67
C PHE A 14 37.76 -5.25 21.63
N ALA A 15 38.75 -4.57 21.04
CA ALA A 15 38.53 -3.60 19.98
C ALA A 15 37.90 -4.23 18.72
N VAL A 16 38.37 -5.42 18.32
CA VAL A 16 37.80 -6.15 17.17
C VAL A 16 36.34 -6.53 17.41
N LEU A 17 35.99 -6.97 18.63
CA LEU A 17 34.60 -7.30 18.98
C LEU A 17 33.66 -6.08 18.91
N ILE A 18 34.14 -4.91 19.34
CA ILE A 18 33.37 -3.65 19.23
C ILE A 18 33.14 -3.30 17.76
N ILE A 19 34.17 -3.42 16.91
CA ILE A 19 34.04 -3.14 15.48
C ILE A 19 32.99 -4.08 14.86
N ILE A 20 33.07 -5.38 15.13
CA ILE A 20 32.10 -6.36 14.60
C ILE A 20 30.67 -6.05 15.09
N ALA A 21 30.50 -5.76 16.38
CA ALA A 21 29.18 -5.44 16.94
C ALA A 21 28.58 -4.16 16.35
N THR A 22 29.39 -3.11 16.18
CA THR A 22 28.95 -1.86 15.57
C THR A 22 28.65 -2.03 14.08
N SER A 23 29.46 -2.78 13.33
CA SER A 23 29.20 -3.09 11.92
C SER A 23 27.91 -3.88 11.73
N LEU A 24 27.66 -4.89 12.57
CA LEU A 24 26.41 -5.67 12.54
C LEU A 24 25.19 -4.81 12.88
N SER A 25 25.31 -3.93 13.87
CA SER A 25 24.22 -3.01 14.26
C SER A 25 23.89 -2.03 13.13
N LEU A 26 24.93 -1.50 12.45
CA LEU A 26 24.75 -0.60 11.30
C LEU A 26 24.12 -1.30 10.10
N LEU A 27 24.49 -2.56 9.82
CA LEU A 27 23.87 -3.36 8.77
C LEU A 27 22.39 -3.65 9.09
N PHE A 28 22.06 -3.93 10.35
CA PHE A 28 20.68 -4.14 10.78
C PHE A 28 19.86 -2.86 10.61
N LEU A 29 20.39 -1.70 11.03
CA LEU A 29 19.76 -0.40 10.84
C LEU A 29 19.60 -0.01 9.37
N ALA A 30 20.59 -0.32 8.52
CA ALA A 30 20.52 -0.06 7.08
C ALA A 30 19.43 -0.90 6.41
N ASN A 31 19.21 -2.15 6.86
CA ASN A 31 18.13 -3.00 6.36
C ASN A 31 16.74 -2.63 6.92
N THR A 32 16.66 -1.84 7.99
CA THR A 32 15.39 -1.31 8.49
C THR A 32 14.97 -0.01 7.81
N ASN A 33 15.78 0.52 6.88
CA ASN A 33 15.38 1.58 5.96
C ASN A 33 14.68 0.99 4.72
N GLU A 34 13.80 0.00 4.89
CA GLU A 34 12.63 0.00 4.02
C GLU A 34 11.96 1.36 4.30
N ASP A 35 11.76 2.16 3.25
CA ASP A 35 11.21 3.52 3.36
C ASP A 35 10.17 3.57 4.47
N PRO A 36 10.17 4.58 5.35
CA PRO A 36 9.05 4.71 6.27
C PRO A 36 7.84 4.73 5.36
N ILE A 37 7.02 3.67 5.42
CA ILE A 37 5.68 3.65 4.85
C ILE A 37 5.03 4.77 5.63
N GLY A 38 5.16 5.98 5.08
CA GLY A 38 4.69 7.18 5.72
C GLY A 38 3.25 6.84 5.99
N SER A 39 2.86 6.86 7.26
CA SER A 39 1.45 6.75 7.60
C SER A 39 0.81 8.04 7.10
N PHE A 40 0.68 8.14 5.77
CA PHE A 40 -0.26 9.03 5.14
C PHE A 40 -1.57 8.52 5.66
N ILE A 41 -2.13 9.25 6.62
CA ILE A 41 -3.54 9.16 6.93
C ILE A 41 -4.20 9.46 5.59
N ARG A 42 -4.56 8.41 4.83
CA ARG A 42 -5.22 8.57 3.54
C ARG A 42 -6.52 9.29 3.81
N THR A 43 -6.94 10.16 2.90
CA THR A 43 -8.27 10.76 2.93
C THR A 43 -9.21 9.93 2.06
N ILE A 44 -10.50 10.20 2.17
CA ILE A 44 -11.50 9.63 1.26
C ILE A 44 -11.19 9.99 -0.20
N ASP A 45 -10.63 11.19 -0.45
CA ASP A 45 -10.23 11.64 -1.78
C ASP A 45 -9.10 10.79 -2.34
N ASN A 46 -8.06 10.51 -1.54
CA ASN A 46 -6.95 9.64 -1.96
C ASN A 46 -7.46 8.23 -2.29
N ALA A 47 -8.30 7.67 -1.42
CA ALA A 47 -8.92 6.37 -1.66
C ALA A 47 -9.83 6.38 -2.91
N SER A 48 -10.52 7.50 -3.19
CA SER A 48 -11.33 7.64 -4.39
C SER A 48 -10.49 7.56 -5.66
N TYR A 49 -9.30 8.19 -5.67
CA TYR A 49 -8.37 8.12 -6.80
C TYR A 49 -7.83 6.71 -7.02
N ASP A 50 -7.47 5.98 -5.97
CA ASP A 50 -6.99 4.59 -6.12
C ASP A 50 -8.08 3.69 -6.73
N CYS A 51 -9.33 3.82 -6.23
CA CYS A 51 -10.46 3.07 -6.78
C CYS A 51 -10.73 3.45 -8.24
N GLU A 52 -10.64 4.74 -8.57
CA GLU A 52 -10.81 5.22 -9.93
C GLU A 52 -9.76 4.66 -10.88
N GLU A 53 -8.50 4.60 -10.46
CA GLU A 53 -7.41 4.01 -11.23
C GLU A 53 -7.68 2.52 -11.50
N GLU A 54 -8.16 1.77 -10.50
CA GLU A 54 -8.53 0.36 -10.65
C GLU A 54 -9.72 0.15 -11.60
N ILE A 55 -10.75 1.01 -11.53
CA ILE A 55 -11.87 1.00 -12.49
C ILE A 55 -11.36 1.22 -13.91
N VAL A 56 -10.51 2.23 -14.12
CA VAL A 56 -9.93 2.54 -15.43
C VAL A 56 -9.05 1.38 -15.92
N SER A 57 -8.25 0.78 -15.03
CA SER A 57 -7.41 -0.37 -15.34
C SER A 57 -8.23 -1.58 -15.82
N ARG A 58 -9.36 -1.87 -15.15
CA ARG A 58 -10.22 -3.02 -15.48
C ARG A 58 -11.02 -2.85 -16.76
N TYR A 59 -11.62 -1.68 -16.96
CA TYR A 59 -12.57 -1.46 -18.05
C TYR A 59 -11.94 -0.76 -19.26
N GLY A 60 -10.85 -0.01 -19.06
CA GLY A 60 -10.09 0.65 -20.13
C GLY A 60 -10.98 1.40 -21.11
N ASN A 61 -10.89 1.02 -22.39
CA ASN A 61 -11.66 1.61 -23.48
C ASN A 61 -13.16 1.28 -23.47
N LYS A 62 -13.59 0.31 -22.66
CA LYS A 62 -15.01 -0.01 -22.47
C LYS A 62 -15.70 0.91 -21.48
N LEU A 63 -14.94 1.63 -20.65
CA LEU A 63 -15.49 2.55 -19.67
C LEU A 63 -16.02 3.81 -20.39
N MET A 64 -17.33 4.00 -20.37
CA MET A 64 -17.99 5.14 -21.00
C MET A 64 -18.15 6.30 -20.02
N SER A 65 -18.51 6.00 -18.78
CA SER A 65 -18.68 7.00 -17.73
C SER A 65 -18.35 6.44 -16.36
N LYS A 66 -17.99 7.33 -15.43
CA LYS A 66 -17.79 7.02 -14.02
C LYS A 66 -18.19 8.23 -13.18
N SER A 67 -18.83 8.00 -12.05
CA SER A 67 -19.25 9.06 -11.13
C SER A 67 -19.10 8.58 -9.69
N PHE A 68 -18.38 9.35 -8.88
CA PHE A 68 -18.17 9.06 -7.47
C PHE A 68 -19.50 9.24 -6.69
N ASP A 69 -19.87 8.21 -5.93
CA ASP A 69 -21.06 8.23 -5.07
C ASP A 69 -20.65 8.65 -3.64
N ASN A 70 -20.71 9.96 -3.40
CA ASN A 70 -20.36 10.55 -2.10
C ASN A 70 -21.34 10.16 -0.97
N LEU A 71 -22.57 9.75 -1.28
CA LEU A 71 -23.56 9.38 -0.26
C LEU A 71 -23.24 8.01 0.35
N SER A 72 -22.77 7.09 -0.49
CA SER A 72 -22.45 5.72 -0.08
C SER A 72 -21.03 5.59 0.44
N SER A 73 -20.11 6.40 -0.10
CA SER A 73 -18.69 6.37 0.22
C SER A 73 -18.39 6.92 1.61
N ARG A 74 -17.56 6.21 2.38
CA ARG A 74 -17.24 6.56 3.76
C ARG A 74 -16.01 5.84 4.28
N TYR A 75 -15.41 6.41 5.32
CA TYR A 75 -14.45 5.71 6.15
C TYR A 75 -15.16 4.81 7.17
N GLN A 76 -14.64 3.60 7.35
CA GLN A 76 -15.11 2.62 8.31
C GLN A 76 -14.09 2.47 9.45
N PRO A 77 -14.31 3.14 10.60
CA PRO A 77 -13.30 3.24 11.65
C PRO A 77 -13.01 1.92 12.36
N ARG A 78 -13.96 0.98 12.36
CA ARG A 78 -13.79 -0.33 12.99
C ARG A 78 -12.73 -1.16 12.27
N ASP A 79 -12.77 -1.14 10.96
CA ASP A 79 -11.95 -1.99 10.09
C ASP A 79 -10.77 -1.21 9.48
N ARG A 80 -10.69 0.11 9.75
CA ARG A 80 -9.66 1.04 9.25
C ARG A 80 -9.54 1.00 7.73
N GLU A 81 -10.68 1.11 7.07
CA GLU A 81 -10.78 1.02 5.63
C GLU A 81 -11.74 2.07 5.06
N TYR A 82 -11.50 2.45 3.82
CA TYR A 82 -12.37 3.32 3.05
C TYR A 82 -13.25 2.45 2.16
N TRP A 83 -14.57 2.64 2.25
CA TRP A 83 -15.51 2.10 1.28
C TRP A 83 -15.80 3.20 0.28
N ILE A 84 -15.36 2.98 -0.95
CA ILE A 84 -15.48 3.91 -2.06
C ILE A 84 -16.46 3.33 -3.07
N TYR A 85 -17.44 4.11 -3.47
CA TYR A 85 -18.46 3.71 -4.42
C TYR A 85 -18.41 4.58 -5.67
N TYR A 86 -18.49 3.95 -6.83
CA TYR A 86 -18.63 4.60 -8.12
C TYR A 86 -19.79 4.00 -8.91
N ARG A 87 -20.55 4.84 -9.58
CA ARG A 87 -21.46 4.42 -10.66
C ARG A 87 -20.69 4.47 -11.96
N ILE A 88 -20.69 3.37 -12.70
CA ILE A 88 -19.96 3.29 -13.98
C ILE A 88 -20.90 2.82 -15.07
N SER A 89 -20.66 3.31 -16.29
CA SER A 89 -21.30 2.81 -17.50
C SER A 89 -20.25 2.14 -18.36
N VAL A 90 -20.49 0.90 -18.77
CA VAL A 90 -19.53 0.09 -19.53
C VAL A 90 -20.17 -0.37 -20.83
N SER A 91 -19.45 -0.22 -21.94
CA SER A 91 -19.85 -0.74 -23.24
C SER A 91 -19.33 -2.17 -23.45
N GLU A 92 -20.23 -3.12 -23.73
CA GLU A 92 -19.85 -4.53 -23.96
C GLU A 92 -19.14 -4.74 -25.32
N SER A 93 -19.34 -3.85 -26.31
CA SER A 93 -18.77 -4.04 -27.66
C SER A 93 -18.42 -2.75 -28.39
N ALA A 94 -17.39 -2.81 -29.24
CA ALA A 94 -17.03 -1.76 -30.20
C ALA A 94 -17.80 -1.91 -31.53
N THR A 95 -19.05 -2.38 -31.48
CA THR A 95 -19.91 -2.49 -32.68
C THR A 95 -20.76 -1.24 -32.87
N GLU A 96 -21.46 -1.14 -34.00
CA GLU A 96 -22.27 0.03 -34.39
C GLU A 96 -23.42 0.34 -33.40
N TYR A 97 -23.83 -0.64 -32.58
CA TYR A 97 -24.83 -0.49 -31.51
C TYR A 97 -24.29 -1.07 -30.19
N PRO A 98 -23.46 -0.31 -29.45
CA PRO A 98 -22.92 -0.78 -28.19
C PRO A 98 -24.03 -0.94 -27.14
N LYS A 99 -24.13 -2.13 -26.56
CA LYS A 99 -24.90 -2.35 -25.33
C LYS A 99 -24.13 -1.71 -24.18
N ILE A 100 -24.80 -0.79 -23.49
CA ILE A 100 -24.28 -0.07 -22.33
C ILE A 100 -24.94 -0.66 -21.10
N ASP A 101 -24.13 -1.13 -20.17
CA ASP A 101 -24.57 -1.61 -18.87
C ASP A 101 -24.06 -0.66 -17.77
N ASP A 102 -24.94 -0.36 -16.81
CA ASP A 102 -24.62 0.49 -15.67
C ASP A 102 -24.40 -0.37 -14.43
N TYR A 103 -23.31 -0.12 -13.71
CA TYR A 103 -22.91 -0.89 -12.54
C TYR A 103 -22.64 0.04 -11.34
N LEU A 104 -22.92 -0.46 -10.14
CA LEU A 104 -22.39 0.13 -8.92
C LEU A 104 -21.13 -0.64 -8.51
N VAL A 105 -19.99 0.03 -8.50
CA VAL A 105 -18.72 -0.55 -8.03
C VAL A 105 -18.46 -0.12 -6.60
N LYS A 106 -17.98 -1.06 -5.79
CA LYS A 106 -17.41 -0.81 -4.46
C LYS A 106 -15.94 -1.21 -4.44
N CYS A 107 -15.06 -0.28 -4.09
CA CYS A 107 -13.71 -0.57 -3.65
C CYS A 107 -13.62 -0.48 -2.13
N THR A 108 -12.86 -1.40 -1.53
CA THR A 108 -12.46 -1.35 -0.13
C THR A 108 -10.95 -1.13 -0.09
N ILE A 109 -10.51 -0.07 0.59
CA ILE A 109 -9.11 0.37 0.58
C ILE A 109 -8.60 0.51 2.01
N GLY A 110 -7.49 -0.12 2.32
CA GLY A 110 -6.88 -0.04 3.66
C GLY A 110 -6.33 1.37 3.95
N GLU A 111 -6.54 1.86 5.18
CA GLU A 111 -6.08 3.20 5.60
C GLU A 111 -4.55 3.35 5.54
N HIS A 112 -3.80 2.31 5.90
CA HIS A 112 -2.35 2.38 6.12
C HIS A 112 -1.52 2.05 4.88
N LEU A 113 -1.91 1.01 4.13
CA LEU A 113 -1.16 0.55 2.95
C LEU A 113 -1.74 1.14 1.66
N GLY A 114 -3.03 1.52 1.66
CA GLY A 114 -3.69 2.01 0.46
C GLY A 114 -3.89 0.97 -0.63
N ASP A 115 -3.71 -0.30 -0.29
CA ASP A 115 -4.03 -1.40 -1.17
C ASP A 115 -5.55 -1.54 -1.27
N ILE A 116 -6.03 -1.82 -2.49
CA ILE A 116 -7.42 -2.21 -2.72
C ILE A 116 -7.54 -3.64 -2.20
N SER A 117 -8.05 -3.78 -0.98
CA SER A 117 -8.26 -5.08 -0.35
C SER A 117 -9.39 -5.86 -1.04
N ASP A 118 -10.32 -5.15 -1.68
CA ASP A 118 -11.47 -5.75 -2.33
C ASP A 118 -12.11 -4.82 -3.37
N PHE A 119 -12.47 -5.39 -4.52
CA PHE A 119 -13.17 -4.72 -5.62
C PHE A 119 -14.38 -5.54 -6.01
N ARG A 120 -15.58 -4.97 -5.89
CA ARG A 120 -16.84 -5.66 -6.18
C ARG A 120 -17.75 -4.84 -7.07
N ILE A 121 -18.46 -5.55 -7.95
CA ILE A 121 -19.59 -5.06 -8.72
C ILE A 121 -20.86 -5.43 -7.95
N ILE A 122 -21.77 -4.48 -7.80
CA ILE A 122 -23.05 -4.61 -7.14
C ILE A 122 -24.12 -4.33 -8.21
N ASP A 123 -24.85 -5.38 -8.58
CA ASP A 123 -26.04 -5.33 -9.45
C ASP A 123 -27.31 -5.00 -8.65
#